data_AF-A0A1C6L536-F1
#
_entry.id   AF-A0A1C6L536-F1
#
_cell.length_a   1.000
_cell.length_b   1.000
_cell.length_c   1.000
_cell.angle_alpha   90.00
_cell.angle_beta   90.00
_cell.angle_gamma   90.00
#
_symmetry.space_group_name_H-M   'P 1'
#
loop_
_entity.id
_entity.type
_entity.pdbx_description
1 polymer ?
#
loop_
_entity_poly.entity_id
_entity_poly.type
_entity_poly.pdbx_seq_one_letter_code
_entity_poly.pdbx_strand_id
1 'polypeptide(L)'
;MLAKTIKYTDYNGVERKETHYFNYNKAEIAEMELSTAGGLSEMIKKITEAQDGPSIMKLFKDIILGSYGVKSPDGKQFIKSDELSKQFSQTEAYSELFMELVTNADAAAEFVNGIVPKNAAKAANNAETPVLPPVA
;
A
#
# COMPACT_ATOMS: atom_id res chain seq x y z
N MET A 1 3.47 -0.81 9.08
CA MET A 1 2.91 0.56 9.00
C MET A 1 4.03 1.50 8.66
N LEU A 2 3.92 2.10 7.48
CA LEU A 2 4.76 3.16 6.99
C LEU A 2 4.16 4.49 7.44
N ALA A 3 4.99 5.36 8.00
CA ALA A 3 4.67 6.78 8.18
C ALA A 3 5.48 7.55 7.13
N LYS A 4 4.80 8.22 6.21
CA LYS A 4 5.44 8.96 5.11
C LYS A 4 5.09 10.44 5.23
N THR A 5 6.11 11.26 5.37
CA THR A 5 5.96 12.72 5.37
C THR A 5 6.05 13.23 3.95
N ILE A 6 4.97 13.84 3.47
CA ILE A 6 4.86 14.36 2.11
C ILE A 6 4.85 15.88 2.18
N LYS A 7 5.69 16.51 1.36
CA LYS A 7 5.69 17.96 1.17
C LYS A 7 4.96 18.26 -0.12
N TYR A 8 4.07 19.24 -0.10
CA TYR A 8 3.27 19.61 -1.26
C TYR A 8 2.78 21.06 -1.12
N THR A 9 2.38 21.68 -2.22
CA THR A 9 1.67 22.97 -2.19
C THR A 9 0.19 22.70 -2.32
N ASP A 10 -0.63 23.19 -1.39
CA ASP A 10 -2.08 22.99 -1.46
C ASP A 10 -2.74 23.88 -2.52
N TYR A 11 -4.04 23.67 -2.78
CA TYR A 11 -4.79 24.46 -3.76
C TYR A 11 -4.92 25.96 -3.43
N ASN A 12 -4.54 26.38 -2.22
CA ASN A 12 -4.46 27.79 -1.83
C ASN A 12 -3.04 28.37 -2.01
N GLY A 13 -2.10 27.60 -2.57
CA GLY A 13 -0.71 28.00 -2.75
C GLY A 13 0.12 27.94 -1.46
N VAL A 14 -0.37 27.26 -0.41
CA VAL A 14 0.35 27.16 0.87
C VAL A 14 1.19 25.89 0.89
N GLU A 15 2.48 26.04 1.23
CA GLU A 15 3.36 24.90 1.45
C GLU A 15 2.93 24.10 2.70
N ARG A 16 2.66 22.82 2.49
CA ARG A 16 2.28 21.85 3.53
C ARG A 16 3.38 20.81 3.69
N LYS A 17 3.50 20.30 4.90
CA LYS A 17 4.33 19.14 5.24
C LYS A 17 3.56 18.26 6.20
N GLU A 18 2.98 17.18 5.70
CA GLU A 18 2.06 16.33 6.46
C GLU A 18 2.53 14.88 6.48
N THR A 19 2.27 14.20 7.59
CA THR A 19 2.61 12.78 7.75
C THR A 19 1.36 11.94 7.54
N HIS A 20 1.41 11.08 6.53
CA HIS A 20 0.37 10.13 6.19
C HIS A 20 0.81 8.71 6.57
N TYR A 21 -0.17 7.86 6.87
CA TYR A 21 0.09 6.49 7.31
C TYR A 21 -0.45 5.49 6.30
N PHE A 22 0.35 4.45 6.07
CA PHE A 22 0.04 3.39 5.13
C PHE A 22 0.33 2.03 5.76
N ASN A 23 -0.60 1.09 5.69
CA ASN A 23 -0.44 -0.22 6.28
C ASN A 23 -1.39 -1.25 5.70
N TYR A 24 -0.87 -2.42 5.35
CA TYR A 24 -1.66 -3.66 5.31
C TYR A 24 -1.42 -4.46 6.58
N ASN A 25 -2.48 -5.00 7.15
CA ASN A 25 -2.38 -5.96 8.23
C ASN A 25 -2.13 -7.37 7.67
N LYS A 26 -1.76 -8.31 8.54
CA LYS A 26 -1.44 -9.69 8.11
C LYS A 26 -2.62 -10.40 7.47
N ALA A 27 -3.84 -10.17 7.96
CA ALA A 27 -5.05 -10.79 7.42
C ALA A 27 -5.36 -10.27 6.01
N GLU A 28 -5.23 -8.96 5.79
CA GLU A 28 -5.41 -8.36 4.46
C GLU A 28 -4.40 -8.92 3.45
N ILE A 29 -3.13 -9.05 3.83
CA ILE A 29 -2.13 -9.69 2.97
C ILE A 29 -2.49 -11.15 2.69
N ALA A 30 -2.85 -11.93 3.72
CA ALA A 30 -3.24 -13.32 3.52
C ALA A 30 -4.47 -13.46 2.61
N GLU A 31 -5.47 -12.59 2.76
CA GLU A 31 -6.65 -12.55 1.91
C GLU A 31 -6.30 -12.19 0.46
N MET A 32 -5.39 -11.22 0.25
CA MET A 32 -4.89 -10.87 -1.08
C MET A 32 -4.17 -12.05 -1.76
N GLU A 33 -3.30 -12.74 -1.03
CA GLU A 33 -2.59 -13.94 -1.51
C GLU A 33 -3.54 -15.10 -1.87
N LEU A 34 -4.69 -15.20 -1.18
CA LEU A 34 -5.70 -16.24 -1.44
C LEU A 34 -6.73 -15.87 -2.51
N SER A 35 -7.05 -14.58 -2.68
CA SER A 35 -8.15 -14.11 -3.53
C SER A 35 -7.73 -13.73 -4.94
N THR A 36 -6.47 -13.35 -5.13
CA THR A 36 -5.91 -13.02 -6.45
C THR A 36 -4.88 -14.06 -6.84
N ALA A 37 -4.84 -14.44 -8.13
CA ALA A 37 -3.74 -15.22 -8.66
C ALA A 37 -2.43 -14.46 -8.36
N GLY A 38 -1.69 -14.94 -7.36
CA GLY A 38 -0.35 -14.52 -6.97
C GLY A 38 -0.19 -13.39 -5.94
N GLY A 39 -1.27 -12.84 -5.38
CA GLY A 39 -1.19 -11.94 -4.23
C GLY A 39 -0.37 -10.67 -4.43
N LEU A 40 0.21 -10.16 -3.35
CA LEU A 40 1.03 -8.95 -3.35
C LEU A 40 2.36 -9.18 -4.08
N SER A 41 2.93 -10.39 -3.96
CA SER A 41 4.19 -10.72 -4.64
C SER A 41 4.04 -10.69 -6.16
N GLU A 42 2.92 -11.17 -6.69
CA GLU A 42 2.61 -11.06 -8.11
C GLU A 42 2.24 -9.64 -8.52
N MET A 43 1.63 -8.84 -7.64
CA MET A 43 1.48 -7.40 -7.90
C MET A 43 2.86 -6.72 -8.06
N ILE A 44 3.80 -6.95 -7.14
CA ILE A 44 5.16 -6.38 -7.24
C ILE A 44 5.83 -6.85 -8.53
N LYS A 45 5.72 -8.15 -8.84
CA LYS A 45 6.28 -8.73 -10.07
C LYS A 45 5.66 -8.10 -11.33
N LYS A 46 4.34 -7.86 -11.34
CA LYS A 46 3.67 -7.14 -12.42
C LYS A 46 4.18 -5.70 -12.54
N ILE A 47 4.51 -5.00 -11.46
CA ILE A 47 5.10 -3.65 -11.53
C ILE A 47 6.48 -3.70 -12.21
N THR A 48 7.31 -4.67 -11.86
CA THR A 48 8.68 -4.78 -12.41
C THR A 48 8.72 -5.33 -13.84
N GLU A 49 7.76 -6.19 -14.21
CA GLU A 49 7.68 -6.79 -15.55
C GLU A 49 6.81 -6.00 -16.53
N ALA A 50 5.86 -5.19 -16.04
CA ALA A 50 5.00 -4.40 -16.92
C ALA A 50 5.80 -3.28 -17.58
N GLN A 51 5.70 -3.22 -18.90
CA GLN A 51 6.01 -2.03 -19.70
C GLN A 51 4.74 -1.25 -20.06
N ASP A 52 3.59 -1.66 -19.52
CA ASP A 52 2.28 -1.08 -19.78
C ASP A 52 1.95 -0.02 -18.71
N GLY A 53 2.28 1.24 -19.03
CA GLY A 53 2.06 2.40 -18.16
C GLY A 53 0.66 2.45 -17.51
N PRO A 54 -0.43 2.30 -18.28
CA PRO A 54 -1.80 2.23 -17.74
C PRO A 54 -2.02 1.19 -16.62
N SER A 55 -1.51 -0.04 -16.80
CA SER A 55 -1.67 -1.10 -15.81
C SER A 55 -0.86 -0.81 -14.53
N ILE A 56 0.35 -0.27 -14.69
CA ILE A 56 1.22 0.14 -13.58
C ILE A 56 0.56 1.27 -12.77
N MET A 57 0.00 2.26 -13.46
CA MET A 57 -0.70 3.39 -12.83
C MET A 57 -1.89 2.91 -11.99
N LYS A 58 -2.70 2.00 -12.54
CA LYS A 58 -3.84 1.44 -11.81
C LYS A 58 -3.37 0.68 -10.57
N LEU A 59 -2.33 -0.12 -10.71
CA LEU A 59 -1.80 -0.91 -9.59
C LEU A 59 -1.23 -0.05 -8.47
N PHE A 60 -0.45 0.98 -8.79
CA PHE A 60 0.03 1.92 -7.76
C PHE A 60 -1.11 2.64 -7.06
N LYS A 61 -2.14 3.06 -7.81
CA LYS A 61 -3.32 3.68 -7.22
C LYS A 61 -4.00 2.72 -6.23
N ASP A 62 -4.22 1.47 -6.62
CA ASP A 62 -4.86 0.47 -5.76
C ASP A 62 -4.03 0.20 -4.49
N ILE A 63 -2.69 0.09 -4.62
CA ILE A 63 -1.78 -0.13 -3.48
C ILE A 63 -1.77 1.06 -2.52
N ILE A 64 -1.64 2.29 -3.03
CA ILE A 64 -1.60 3.50 -2.21
C ILE A 64 -2.93 3.66 -1.45
N LEU A 65 -4.05 3.56 -2.15
CA LEU A 65 -5.38 3.81 -1.58
C LEU A 65 -5.84 2.68 -0.65
N GLY A 66 -5.51 1.42 -0.96
CA GLY A 66 -5.84 0.28 -0.09
C GLY A 66 -4.96 0.20 1.16
N SER A 67 -3.76 0.80 1.13
CA SER A 67 -2.90 0.88 2.31
C SER A 67 -3.16 2.13 3.16
N TYR A 68 -3.81 3.16 2.62
CA TYR A 68 -4.07 4.41 3.34
C TYR A 68 -5.05 4.25 4.50
N GLY A 69 -4.79 4.96 5.60
CA GLY A 69 -5.69 4.99 6.75
C GLY A 69 -5.21 5.89 7.88
N VAL A 70 -6.04 5.99 8.91
CA VAL A 70 -5.77 6.80 10.10
C VAL A 70 -5.56 5.89 11.31
N LYS A 71 -4.46 6.10 12.02
CA LYS A 71 -4.21 5.42 13.29
C LYS A 71 -5.12 6.01 14.38
N SER A 72 -5.84 5.17 15.12
CA SER A 72 -6.66 5.63 16.24
C SER A 72 -5.80 6.25 17.36
N PRO A 73 -6.35 7.17 18.17
CA PRO A 73 -5.59 7.81 19.24
C PRO A 73 -5.03 6.83 20.28
N ASP A 74 -5.77 5.75 20.56
CA ASP A 74 -5.35 4.66 21.44
C ASP A 74 -4.43 3.64 20.76
N GLY A 75 -4.18 3.80 19.46
CA GLY A 75 -3.26 3.00 18.66
C GLY A 75 -3.73 1.56 18.36
N LYS A 76 -4.96 1.20 18.73
CA LYS A 76 -5.49 -0.15 18.54
C LYS A 76 -5.97 -0.41 17.11
N GLN A 77 -6.39 0.63 16.41
CA GLN A 77 -6.99 0.51 15.09
C GLN A 77 -6.18 1.26 14.06
N PHE A 78 -6.08 0.65 12.88
CA PHE A 78 -5.71 1.35 11.65
C PHE A 78 -6.98 1.45 10.81
N ILE A 79 -7.64 2.59 10.91
CA ILE A 79 -8.96 2.80 10.34
C ILE A 79 -8.79 3.11 8.86
N LYS A 80 -9.32 2.22 8.02
CA LYS A 80 -9.42 2.41 6.58
C LYS A 80 -10.87 2.50 6.17
N SER A 81 -11.16 3.34 5.19
CA SER A 81 -12.48 3.42 4.56
C SER A 81 -12.35 4.02 3.18
N ASP A 82 -13.30 3.71 2.31
CA ASP A 82 -13.35 4.27 0.96
C ASP A 82 -13.39 5.81 1.00
N GLU A 83 -14.07 6.39 1.99
CA GLU A 83 -14.13 7.85 2.16
C GLU A 83 -12.75 8.43 2.51
N LEU A 84 -11.99 7.82 3.42
CA LEU A 84 -10.65 8.29 3.77
C LEU A 84 -9.70 8.21 2.56
N SER A 85 -9.71 7.09 1.86
CA SER A 85 -8.87 6.90 0.67
C SER A 85 -9.29 7.84 -0.47
N LYS A 86 -10.60 8.06 -0.66
CA LYS A 86 -11.12 9.00 -1.66
C LYS A 86 -10.76 10.44 -1.32
N GLN A 87 -10.84 10.86 -0.06
CA GLN A 87 -10.40 12.18 0.37
C GLN A 87 -8.91 12.38 0.12
N PHE A 88 -8.08 11.40 0.50
CA PHE A 88 -6.64 11.45 0.24
C PHE A 88 -6.33 11.55 -1.26
N SER A 89 -7.01 10.77 -2.10
CA SER A 89 -6.81 10.79 -3.57
C SER A 89 -7.09 12.13 -4.24
N GLN A 90 -7.78 13.06 -3.56
CA GLN A 90 -8.10 14.40 -4.03
C GLN A 90 -7.12 15.48 -3.52
N THR A 91 -6.06 15.08 -2.81
CA THR A 91 -5.04 15.99 -2.27
C THR A 91 -3.80 16.05 -3.15
N GLU A 92 -3.10 17.19 -3.10
CA GLU A 92 -1.78 17.33 -3.72
C GLU A 92 -0.73 16.42 -3.07
N ALA A 93 -0.92 16.02 -1.79
CA ALA A 93 -0.08 15.00 -1.16
C ALA A 93 -0.16 13.65 -1.88
N TYR A 94 -1.35 13.26 -2.35
CA TYR A 94 -1.51 12.05 -3.16
C TYR A 94 -0.84 12.21 -4.53
N SER A 95 -0.99 13.36 -5.18
CA SER A 95 -0.33 13.65 -6.47
C SER A 95 1.20 13.51 -6.35
N GLU A 96 1.81 14.13 -5.35
CA GLU A 96 3.25 14.03 -5.07
C GLU A 96 3.69 12.60 -4.82
N LEU A 97 2.97 11.87 -3.94
CA LEU A 97 3.29 10.47 -3.66
C LEU A 97 3.17 9.61 -4.92
N PHE A 98 2.08 9.74 -5.66
CA PHE A 98 1.85 8.95 -6.87
C PHE A 98 2.95 9.19 -7.90
N MET A 99 3.29 10.45 -8.15
CA MET A 99 4.37 10.83 -9.09
C MET A 99 5.73 10.30 -8.64
N GLU A 100 6.04 10.35 -7.35
CA GLU A 100 7.26 9.77 -6.80
C GLU A 100 7.34 8.27 -7.10
N LEU A 101 6.28 7.50 -6.83
CA LEU A 101 6.33 6.04 -6.97
C LEU A 101 6.35 5.59 -8.43
N VAL A 102 5.70 6.31 -9.36
CA VAL A 102 5.72 5.93 -10.78
C VAL A 102 7.01 6.34 -11.51
N THR A 103 7.79 7.27 -10.95
CA THR A 103 9.04 7.76 -11.57
C THR A 103 10.31 7.24 -10.88
N ASN A 104 10.19 6.68 -9.67
CA ASN A 104 11.31 6.19 -8.89
C ASN A 104 11.05 4.77 -8.39
N ALA A 105 11.71 3.80 -9.03
CA ALA A 105 11.58 2.38 -8.71
C ALA A 105 12.07 2.03 -7.29
N ASP A 106 13.11 2.70 -6.80
CA ASP A 106 13.62 2.50 -5.43
C ASP A 106 12.57 2.98 -4.40
N ALA A 107 12.01 4.17 -4.61
CA ALA A 107 10.97 4.71 -3.74
C ALA A 107 9.69 3.84 -3.74
N ALA A 108 9.33 3.29 -4.91
CA ALA A 108 8.26 2.31 -5.03
C ALA A 108 8.53 1.04 -4.19
N ALA A 109 9.73 0.47 -4.31
CA ALA A 109 10.11 -0.71 -3.55
C ALA A 109 10.11 -0.44 -2.04
N GLU A 110 10.65 0.70 -1.60
CA GLU A 110 10.63 1.11 -0.19
C GLU A 110 9.21 1.31 0.34
N PHE A 111 8.32 1.92 -0.46
CA PHE A 111 6.92 2.11 -0.11
C PHE A 111 6.22 0.77 0.09
N VAL A 112 6.32 -0.14 -0.89
CA VAL A 112 5.68 -1.46 -0.79
C VAL A 112 6.24 -2.26 0.39
N ASN A 113 7.56 -2.25 0.60
CA ASN A 113 8.16 -2.91 1.76
C ASN A 113 7.72 -2.30 3.10
N GLY A 114 7.41 -1.00 3.14
CA GLY A 114 6.98 -0.30 4.35
C GLY A 114 5.52 -0.56 4.73
N ILE A 115 4.64 -0.73 3.75
CA ILE A 115 3.21 -0.99 3.99
C ILE A 115 2.93 -2.44 4.36
N VAL A 116 3.82 -3.36 3.98
CA VAL A 116 3.71 -4.79 4.29
C VAL A 116 4.26 -5.08 5.69
N PRO A 117 3.59 -5.91 6.51
CA PRO A 117 4.16 -6.34 7.78
C PRO A 117 5.41 -7.20 7.53
N LYS A 118 6.55 -6.85 8.16
CA LYS A 118 7.86 -7.52 7.98
C LYS A 118 7.86 -9.05 8.14
N ASN A 119 6.86 -9.61 8.82
CA ASN A 119 6.71 -11.06 9.01
C ASN A 119 5.90 -11.75 7.89
N ALA A 120 5.16 -11.01 7.06
CA ALA A 120 4.45 -11.55 5.88
C ALA A 120 5.39 -11.70 4.68
N ALA A 121 6.42 -10.85 4.56
CA ALA A 121 7.45 -10.96 3.52
C ALA A 121 8.28 -12.28 3.58
N LYS A 122 8.27 -12.98 4.73
CA LYS A 122 8.90 -14.31 4.86
C LYS A 122 8.00 -15.46 4.38
N ALA A 123 6.68 -15.28 4.35
CA ALA A 123 5.76 -16.32 3.91
C ALA A 123 5.73 -16.48 2.38
N ALA A 124 5.97 -15.40 1.64
CA ALA A 124 6.05 -15.42 0.18
C ALA A 124 7.24 -16.23 -0.38
N ASN A 125 8.28 -16.46 0.44
CA ASN A 125 9.48 -17.23 0.04
C ASN A 125 9.46 -18.69 0.52
N ASN A 126 8.42 -19.12 1.26
CA ASN A 126 8.32 -20.48 1.77
C ASN A 126 6.86 -20.92 1.73
N ALA A 127 6.32 -21.09 0.51
CA ALA A 127 5.02 -21.70 0.29
C ALA A 127 5.09 -23.21 0.58
N GLU A 128 5.22 -23.57 1.86
CA GLU A 128 4.64 -24.81 2.36
C GLU A 128 3.22 -24.45 2.83
N THR A 129 2.26 -24.82 2.00
CA THR A 129 0.81 -24.71 2.24
C THR A 129 0.45 -25.09 3.68
N PRO A 130 -0.18 -24.19 4.48
CA PRO A 130 -0.74 -24.57 5.76
C PRO A 130 -1.92 -25.51 5.51
N VAL A 131 -1.72 -26.80 5.79
CA VAL A 131 -2.79 -27.78 5.86
C VAL A 131 -3.66 -27.39 7.05
N LEU A 132 -4.86 -26.87 6.78
CA LEU A 132 -5.86 -26.63 7.81
C LEU A 132 -6.17 -27.97 8.51
N PRO A 133 -6.15 -28.05 9.85
CA PRO A 133 -6.54 -29.27 10.53
C PRO A 133 -8.04 -29.51 10.32
N PRO A 134 -8.48 -30.78 10.20
CA PRO A 134 -9.89 -31.10 10.06
C PRO A 134 -10.65 -30.66 11.31
N VAL A 135 -11.76 -29.97 11.10
CA VAL A 135 -12.69 -29.57 12.16
C VAL A 135 -13.27 -30.85 12.77
N ALA A 136 -13.13 -30.99 14.09
CA ALA A 136 -13.67 -32.10 14.87
C ALA A 136 -15.19 -32.03 15.04
#